data_AF-A0AAV3JW20-F1
#
_entry.id   AF-A0AAV3JW20-F1
#
_cell.length_a   1.000
_cell.length_b   1.000
_cell.length_c   1.000
_cell.angle_alpha   90.00
_cell.angle_beta   90.00
_cell.angle_gamma   90.00
#
_symmetry.space_group_name_H-M   'P 1'
#
loop_
_entity.id
_entity.type
_entity.pdbx_description
1 polymer ?
#
loop_
_entity_poly.entity_id
_entity_poly.type
_entity_poly.pdbx_seq_one_letter_code
_entity_poly.pdbx_strand_id
1 'polypeptide(L)'
;MYTSLGQSSEIYHVHRESLAPLPQQEFNLPFASIDCDVVVLLACTQTQNKDTIIYLKGPDILDKKFIATRFFFQSEGFIFNFFGSFIKRIRSRRQNFSSESYRILLTDITENHLERNIKTPETAYNWTNPRWRLSEEKRNERYKKLLQSFQTDGYNFAHPMHIMLCRSMGVKDKLNQGHHRIMFCKMFNIHEVSTKFISSAYMPMAIQPFFKKFIMLINYKQV
;
A
#
# COMPACT_ATOMS: atom_id res chain seq x y z
N MET A 1 -0.52 24.14 12.39
CA MET A 1 0.79 23.63 11.89
C MET A 1 0.51 23.03 10.52
N TYR A 2 1.08 23.59 9.44
CA TYR A 2 0.67 23.28 8.05
C TYR A 2 0.79 21.79 7.74
N THR A 3 -0.35 21.12 7.67
CA THR A 3 -0.47 19.73 7.28
C THR A 3 -0.68 19.69 5.77
N SER A 4 0.39 19.43 5.03
CA SER A 4 0.25 19.14 3.60
C SER A 4 -0.29 17.73 3.44
N LEU A 5 -1.17 17.53 2.46
CA LEU A 5 -1.65 16.21 2.13
C LEU A 5 -0.72 15.53 1.11
N GLY A 6 -0.38 14.28 1.40
CA GLY A 6 0.16 13.35 0.43
C GLY A 6 -0.96 12.57 -0.25
N GLN A 7 -0.72 12.13 -1.47
CA GLN A 7 -1.59 11.21 -2.21
C GLN A 7 -0.81 9.97 -2.64
N SER A 8 -1.47 8.82 -2.68
CA SER A 8 -0.92 7.58 -3.24
C SER A 8 -0.45 7.79 -4.68
N SER A 9 0.60 7.08 -5.09
CA SER A 9 1.10 7.19 -6.46
C SER A 9 0.17 6.50 -7.46
N GLU A 10 -0.56 5.47 -7.01
CA GLU A 10 -1.47 4.69 -7.84
C GLU A 10 -2.94 4.91 -7.43
N ILE A 11 -3.84 4.52 -8.34
CA ILE A 11 -5.27 4.31 -8.08
C ILE A 11 -5.47 2.83 -7.78
N TYR A 12 -6.29 2.53 -6.79
CA TYR A 12 -6.64 1.17 -6.39
C TYR A 12 -8.12 0.91 -6.63
N HIS A 13 -8.46 -0.23 -7.22
CA HIS A 13 -9.82 -0.69 -7.42
C HIS A 13 -10.30 -1.40 -6.14
N VAL A 14 -10.89 -0.61 -5.25
CA VAL A 14 -11.32 -1.05 -3.92
C VAL A 14 -12.73 -1.66 -4.02
N HIS A 15 -12.92 -2.81 -3.39
CA HIS A 15 -14.22 -3.45 -3.28
C HIS A 15 -15.18 -2.60 -2.44
N ARG A 16 -16.43 -2.44 -2.89
CA ARG A 16 -17.42 -1.57 -2.21
C ARG A 16 -17.60 -1.85 -0.73
N GLU A 17 -17.49 -3.10 -0.30
CA GLU A 17 -17.62 -3.51 1.12
C GLU A 17 -16.55 -2.88 2.02
N SER A 18 -15.38 -2.53 1.47
CA SER A 18 -14.33 -1.82 2.21
C SER A 18 -14.57 -0.31 2.30
N LEU A 19 -15.44 0.24 1.45
CA LEU A 19 -15.75 1.68 1.43
C LEU A 19 -17.08 1.99 2.14
N ALA A 20 -18.06 1.09 2.06
CA ALA A 20 -19.39 1.25 2.65
C ALA A 20 -19.40 1.62 4.15
N PRO A 21 -18.53 1.07 5.03
CA PRO A 21 -18.54 1.42 6.45
C PRO A 21 -17.83 2.75 6.77
N LEU A 22 -17.15 3.37 5.79
CA LEU A 22 -16.36 4.56 6.06
C LEU A 22 -17.26 5.78 6.26
N PRO A 23 -16.96 6.64 7.25
CA PRO A 23 -17.61 7.94 7.37
C PRO A 23 -17.32 8.80 6.14
N GLN A 24 -18.25 9.69 5.81
CA GLN A 24 -18.08 10.69 4.77
C GLN A 24 -17.95 12.07 5.42
N GLN A 25 -17.02 12.88 4.92
CA GLN A 25 -16.80 14.24 5.40
C GLN A 25 -16.46 15.15 4.24
N GLU A 26 -17.06 16.35 4.22
CA GLU A 26 -16.65 17.38 3.26
C GLU A 26 -15.22 17.82 3.50
N PHE A 27 -14.43 17.90 2.43
CA PHE A 27 -13.04 18.29 2.50
C PHE A 27 -12.67 19.17 1.31
N ASN A 28 -11.98 20.28 1.59
CA ASN A 28 -11.46 21.15 0.54
C ASN A 28 -10.24 20.50 -0.10
N LEU A 29 -10.47 19.79 -1.19
CA LEU A 29 -9.39 19.17 -1.95
C LEU A 29 -8.57 20.24 -2.68
N PRO A 30 -7.23 20.19 -2.62
CA PRO A 30 -6.38 21.21 -3.23
C PRO A 30 -6.20 21.05 -4.75
N PHE A 31 -7.05 20.28 -5.43
CA PHE A 31 -6.91 19.92 -6.85
C PHE A 31 -8.15 20.29 -7.67
N ALA A 32 -7.92 20.85 -8.85
CA ALA A 32 -8.98 21.24 -9.78
C ALA A 32 -9.64 20.03 -10.51
N SER A 33 -8.95 18.89 -10.59
CA SER A 33 -9.45 17.68 -11.26
C SER A 33 -9.01 16.43 -10.51
N ILE A 34 -9.94 15.50 -10.31
CA ILE A 34 -9.71 14.23 -9.64
C ILE A 34 -9.91 13.12 -10.67
N ASP A 35 -8.88 12.31 -10.88
CA ASP A 35 -8.81 11.23 -11.87
C ASP A 35 -9.36 9.89 -11.36
N CYS A 36 -10.04 9.91 -10.22
CA CYS A 36 -10.61 8.74 -9.57
C CYS A 36 -12.08 8.96 -9.20
N ASP A 37 -12.73 7.87 -8.81
CA ASP A 37 -14.14 7.85 -8.47
C ASP A 37 -14.36 8.20 -6.98
N VAL A 38 -13.42 7.82 -6.12
CA VAL A 38 -13.47 8.05 -4.67
C VAL A 38 -12.10 8.47 -4.12
N VAL A 39 -12.11 9.40 -3.16
CA VAL A 39 -10.92 9.73 -2.38
C VAL A 39 -11.14 9.35 -0.91
N VAL A 40 -10.22 8.55 -0.37
CA VAL A 40 -10.18 8.21 1.06
C VAL A 40 -9.01 8.91 1.72
N LEU A 41 -9.27 9.71 2.75
CA LEU A 41 -8.26 10.22 3.67
C LEU A 41 -7.99 9.16 4.73
N LEU A 42 -6.76 8.67 4.77
CA LEU A 42 -6.30 7.75 5.81
C LEU A 42 -6.35 8.42 7.18
N ALA A 43 -6.62 7.60 8.20
CA ALA A 43 -6.74 7.95 9.60
C ALA A 43 -5.76 9.05 10.03
N CYS A 44 -6.28 10.18 10.46
CA CYS A 44 -5.49 11.29 10.96
C CYS A 44 -6.24 12.03 12.06
N THR A 45 -5.60 13.02 12.69
CA THR A 45 -6.23 13.75 13.79
C THR A 45 -7.48 14.52 13.34
N GLN A 46 -7.54 14.96 12.09
CA GLN A 46 -8.71 15.65 11.51
C GLN A 46 -9.92 14.72 11.35
N THR A 47 -9.68 13.42 11.16
CA THR A 47 -10.72 12.40 10.97
C THR A 47 -10.93 11.52 12.21
N GLN A 48 -10.54 12.02 13.39
CA GLN A 48 -10.63 11.27 14.66
C GLN A 48 -9.93 9.89 14.60
N ASN A 49 -8.82 9.81 13.87
CA ASN A 49 -8.04 8.59 13.61
C ASN A 49 -8.83 7.47 12.91
N LYS A 50 -9.81 7.83 12.08
CA LYS A 50 -10.53 6.91 11.19
C LYS A 50 -10.26 7.23 9.73
N ASP A 51 -10.17 6.20 8.90
CA ASP A 51 -10.21 6.39 7.46
C ASP A 51 -11.57 6.97 7.05
N THR A 52 -11.58 7.96 6.17
CA THR A 52 -12.78 8.76 5.85
C THR A 52 -12.85 9.03 4.37
N ILE A 53 -14.02 8.86 3.77
CA ILE A 53 -14.29 9.28 2.39
C ILE A 53 -14.42 10.80 2.37
N ILE A 54 -13.59 11.45 1.56
CA ILE A 54 -13.53 12.92 1.45
C ILE A 54 -13.93 13.44 0.07
N TYR A 55 -14.15 12.54 -0.89
CA TYR A 55 -14.70 12.86 -2.20
C TYR A 55 -15.38 11.64 -2.82
N LEU A 56 -16.51 11.90 -3.46
CA LEU A 56 -17.24 10.99 -4.32
C LEU A 56 -17.50 11.72 -5.64
N LYS A 57 -17.21 11.07 -6.77
CA LYS A 57 -17.50 11.62 -8.10
C LYS A 57 -19.00 11.76 -8.38
N GLY A 58 -19.82 10.94 -7.72
CA GLY A 58 -21.27 10.96 -7.80
C GLY A 58 -21.91 10.07 -6.74
N PRO A 59 -23.22 10.19 -6.51
CA PRO A 59 -23.93 9.44 -5.46
C PRO A 59 -23.94 7.93 -5.72
N ASP A 60 -24.09 7.51 -6.98
CA ASP A 60 -24.25 6.10 -7.37
C ASP A 60 -22.92 5.34 -7.47
N ILE A 61 -21.79 6.02 -7.16
CA ILE A 61 -20.47 5.44 -7.38
C ILE A 61 -20.19 4.25 -6.46
N LEU A 62 -20.83 4.23 -5.29
CA LEU A 62 -20.69 3.18 -4.28
C LEU A 62 -21.44 1.89 -4.65
N ASP A 63 -22.27 1.91 -5.69
CA ASP A 63 -22.98 0.72 -6.18
C ASP A 63 -22.09 -0.19 -7.04
N LYS A 64 -21.01 0.36 -7.63
CA LYS A 64 -20.03 -0.42 -8.40
C LYS A 64 -19.34 -1.44 -7.49
N LYS A 65 -19.11 -2.66 -7.98
CA LYS A 65 -18.40 -3.70 -7.21
C LYS A 65 -16.98 -3.26 -6.84
N PHE A 66 -16.24 -2.71 -7.81
CA PHE A 66 -14.90 -2.17 -7.62
C PHE A 66 -14.87 -0.70 -8.02
N ILE A 67 -14.26 0.12 -7.17
CA ILE A 67 -14.33 1.58 -7.26
C ILE A 67 -12.92 2.12 -7.32
N ALA A 68 -12.63 2.91 -8.36
CA ALA A 68 -11.34 3.55 -8.57
C ALA A 68 -11.08 4.56 -7.44
N THR A 69 -10.21 4.19 -6.51
CA THR A 69 -10.01 4.90 -5.24
C THR A 69 -8.58 5.40 -5.13
N ARG A 70 -8.43 6.67 -4.73
CA ARG A 70 -7.14 7.26 -4.37
C ARG A 70 -7.05 7.47 -2.86
N PHE A 71 -5.90 7.16 -2.28
CA PHE A 71 -5.66 7.33 -0.85
C PHE A 71 -4.86 8.59 -0.58
N PHE A 72 -5.36 9.41 0.33
CA PHE A 72 -4.72 10.61 0.83
C PHE A 72 -4.26 10.39 2.26
N PHE A 73 -3.23 11.12 2.67
CA PHE A 73 -2.70 11.01 4.03
C PHE A 73 -2.05 12.31 4.48
N GLN A 74 -2.08 12.55 5.80
CA GLN A 74 -1.40 13.68 6.40
C GLN A 74 0.13 13.51 6.30
N SER A 75 0.83 14.53 5.79
CA SER A 75 2.28 14.59 5.73
C SER A 75 2.82 15.70 6.63
N GLU A 76 3.79 15.37 7.50
CA GLU A 76 4.41 16.30 8.45
C GLU A 76 5.55 17.17 7.86
N GLY A 77 5.39 17.69 6.64
CA GLY A 77 6.32 18.65 6.03
C GLY A 77 7.57 18.08 5.35
N PHE A 78 8.05 18.77 4.30
CA PHE A 78 8.99 18.23 3.30
C PHE A 78 10.39 17.88 3.82
N ILE A 79 11.07 18.81 4.51
CA ILE A 79 12.52 18.69 4.81
C ILE A 79 12.79 17.57 5.83
N PHE A 80 11.95 17.44 6.86
CA PHE A 80 12.07 16.39 7.86
C PHE A 80 11.59 15.02 7.34
N ASN A 81 10.59 14.99 6.46
CA ASN A 81 10.10 13.73 5.89
C ASN A 81 11.01 13.19 4.78
N PHE A 82 11.64 14.05 3.96
CA PHE A 82 12.52 13.57 2.90
C PHE A 82 13.80 12.95 3.48
N PHE A 83 14.62 13.71 4.20
CA PHE A 83 15.88 13.19 4.78
C PHE A 83 15.63 12.17 5.90
N GLY A 84 14.61 12.39 6.73
CA GLY A 84 14.22 11.46 7.78
C GLY A 84 13.71 10.11 7.26
N SER A 85 13.14 10.05 6.05
CA SER A 85 12.71 8.78 5.43
C SER A 85 13.86 7.82 5.10
N PHE A 86 15.07 8.35 4.87
CA PHE A 86 16.27 7.53 4.64
C PHE A 86 16.80 6.91 5.94
N ILE A 87 16.47 7.50 7.09
CA ILE A 87 16.87 6.98 8.39
C ILE A 87 15.83 5.96 8.87
N LYS A 88 16.17 4.67 8.80
CA LYS A 88 15.28 3.55 9.16
C LYS A 88 14.55 3.73 10.50
N ARG A 89 15.26 4.20 11.54
CA ARG A 89 14.73 4.40 12.90
C ARG A 89 13.66 5.50 12.98
N ILE A 90 13.82 6.57 12.22
CA ILE A 90 12.86 7.68 12.17
C ILE A 90 11.65 7.24 11.35
N ARG A 91 11.89 6.64 10.17
CA ARG A 91 10.84 6.11 9.31
C ARG A 91 9.94 5.10 10.01
N SER A 92 10.50 4.19 10.81
CA SER A 92 9.72 3.18 11.54
C SER A 92 8.84 3.76 12.66
N ARG A 93 9.19 4.94 13.19
CA ARG A 93 8.42 5.60 14.27
C ARG A 93 7.28 6.47 13.75
N ARG A 94 7.31 6.85 12.47
CA ARG A 94 6.37 7.79 11.83
C ARG A 94 5.48 7.12 10.78
N GLN A 95 5.20 5.83 10.96
CA GLN A 95 4.31 5.13 10.05
C GLN A 95 2.87 5.37 10.48
N ASN A 96 2.08 5.97 9.60
CA ASN A 96 0.65 6.06 9.80
C ASN A 96 -0.03 4.90 9.06
N PHE A 97 -0.85 4.15 9.77
CA PHE A 97 -1.57 2.99 9.24
C PHE A 97 -3.00 3.39 8.96
N SER A 98 -3.56 2.84 7.88
CA SER A 98 -5.00 2.85 7.67
C SER A 98 -5.73 2.20 8.84
N SER A 99 -6.81 2.83 9.31
CA SER A 99 -7.64 2.24 10.37
C SER A 99 -8.25 0.93 9.87
N GLU A 100 -8.72 0.92 8.62
CA GLU A 100 -9.38 -0.21 7.98
C GLU A 100 -8.44 -1.06 7.12
N SER A 101 -8.93 -2.25 6.74
CA SER A 101 -8.32 -3.09 5.70
C SER A 101 -9.19 -3.05 4.45
N TYR A 102 -8.55 -2.93 3.30
CA TYR A 102 -9.19 -2.75 2.01
C TYR A 102 -9.03 -3.99 1.15
N ARG A 103 -10.15 -4.52 0.67
CA ARG A 103 -10.15 -5.51 -0.42
C ARG A 103 -9.89 -4.76 -1.72
N ILE A 104 -8.80 -5.09 -2.40
CA ILE A 104 -8.42 -4.50 -3.69
C ILE A 104 -8.20 -5.59 -4.73
N LEU A 105 -8.20 -5.23 -6.00
CA LEU A 105 -7.78 -6.13 -7.06
C LEU A 105 -6.29 -6.46 -6.95
N LEU A 106 -5.93 -7.72 -7.16
CA LEU A 106 -4.53 -8.15 -7.22
C LEU A 106 -3.79 -7.47 -8.38
N THR A 107 -4.50 -7.17 -9.48
CA THR A 107 -3.94 -6.48 -10.66
C THR A 107 -3.36 -5.12 -10.31
N ASP A 108 -3.96 -4.38 -9.36
CA ASP A 108 -3.44 -3.09 -8.89
C ASP A 108 -2.05 -3.22 -8.25
N ILE A 109 -1.71 -4.39 -7.71
CA ILE A 109 -0.39 -4.66 -7.15
C ILE A 109 0.58 -5.10 -8.25
N THR A 110 0.13 -5.98 -9.14
CA THR A 110 0.99 -6.63 -10.14
C THR A 110 1.34 -5.73 -11.31
N GLU A 111 0.35 -5.05 -11.88
CA GLU A 111 0.48 -4.20 -13.07
C GLU A 111 1.23 -2.90 -12.74
N ASN A 112 1.00 -2.33 -11.54
CA ASN A 112 1.73 -1.16 -11.06
C ASN A 112 3.16 -1.47 -10.56
N HIS A 113 3.54 -2.76 -10.58
CA HIS A 113 4.84 -3.25 -10.12
C HIS A 113 5.17 -2.79 -8.68
N LEU A 114 4.19 -2.91 -7.79
CA LEU A 114 4.36 -2.58 -6.37
C LEU A 114 5.22 -3.63 -5.65
N GLU A 115 5.18 -4.85 -6.15
CA GLU A 115 5.94 -5.99 -5.64
C GLU A 115 7.45 -5.75 -5.71
N ARG A 116 8.15 -6.30 -4.72
CA ARG A 116 9.61 -6.37 -4.72
C ARG A 116 9.97 -7.83 -4.53
N ASN A 117 10.82 -8.38 -5.40
CA ASN A 117 11.38 -9.73 -5.29
C ASN A 117 10.33 -10.79 -4.89
N ILE A 118 9.45 -11.15 -5.82
CA ILE A 118 8.46 -12.23 -5.61
C ILE A 118 9.21 -13.46 -5.11
N LYS A 119 8.76 -14.00 -3.98
CA LYS A 119 9.41 -15.12 -3.32
C LYS A 119 8.92 -16.41 -3.94
N THR A 120 9.64 -16.89 -4.94
CA THR A 120 9.45 -18.21 -5.58
C THR A 120 9.75 -19.34 -4.59
N PRO A 121 9.37 -20.61 -4.87
CA PRO A 121 9.71 -21.74 -4.00
C PRO A 121 11.21 -21.81 -3.67
N GLU A 122 12.07 -21.53 -4.65
CA GLU A 122 13.53 -21.59 -4.54
C GLU A 122 14.08 -20.44 -3.68
N THR A 123 13.43 -19.27 -3.72
CA THR A 123 13.89 -18.04 -3.06
C THR A 123 13.14 -17.70 -1.77
N ALA A 124 12.06 -18.44 -1.46
CA ALA A 124 11.22 -18.22 -0.30
C ALA A 124 11.95 -18.53 1.00
N TYR A 125 11.82 -17.63 1.99
CA TYR A 125 12.46 -17.74 3.30
C TYR A 125 14.00 -17.81 3.24
N ASN A 126 14.58 -17.40 2.10
CA ASN A 126 16.02 -17.24 1.95
C ASN A 126 16.42 -15.87 2.49
N TRP A 127 16.79 -15.83 3.77
CA TRP A 127 17.30 -14.62 4.41
C TRP A 127 18.82 -14.55 4.28
N THR A 128 19.32 -13.42 3.80
CA THR A 128 20.75 -13.15 3.66
C THR A 128 21.44 -12.91 5.01
N ASN A 129 20.70 -12.49 6.03
CA ASN A 129 21.25 -12.27 7.36
C ASN A 129 21.42 -13.62 8.10
N PRO A 130 22.65 -14.00 8.51
CA PRO A 130 22.91 -15.27 9.17
C PRO A 130 22.08 -15.51 10.43
N ARG A 131 21.78 -14.45 11.20
CA ARG A 131 21.00 -14.53 12.44
C ARG A 131 19.56 -15.04 12.21
N TRP A 132 19.02 -14.81 11.03
CA TRP A 132 17.64 -15.15 10.66
C TRP A 132 17.57 -16.25 9.60
N ARG A 133 18.72 -16.82 9.22
CA ARG A 133 18.80 -17.85 8.18
C ARG A 133 18.18 -19.14 8.71
N LEU A 134 17.22 -19.68 7.97
CA LEU A 134 16.65 -20.99 8.25
C LEU A 134 17.44 -22.09 7.53
N SER A 135 17.42 -23.29 8.11
CA SER A 135 17.78 -24.51 7.39
C SER A 135 16.82 -24.72 6.21
N GLU A 136 17.29 -25.41 5.19
CA GLU A 136 16.48 -25.73 4.00
C GLU A 136 15.20 -26.49 4.36
N GLU A 137 15.29 -27.46 5.27
CA GLU A 137 14.15 -28.21 5.78
C GLU A 137 13.07 -27.30 6.37
N LYS A 138 13.44 -26.34 7.24
CA LYS A 138 12.50 -25.37 7.84
C LYS A 138 11.93 -24.41 6.80
N ARG A 139 12.69 -24.04 5.76
CA ARG A 139 12.16 -23.23 4.65
C ARG A 139 11.10 -23.99 3.88
N ASN A 140 11.36 -25.25 3.55
CA ASN A 140 10.45 -26.13 2.83
C ASN A 140 9.19 -26.42 3.66
N GLU A 141 9.33 -26.64 4.96
CA GLU A 141 8.21 -26.81 5.88
C GLU A 141 7.28 -25.59 5.88
N ARG A 142 7.84 -24.37 6.04
CA ARG A 142 7.04 -23.12 6.00
C ARG A 142 6.36 -22.91 4.66
N TYR A 143 7.06 -23.20 3.56
CA TYR A 143 6.48 -23.13 2.23
C TYR A 143 5.30 -24.10 2.09
N LYS A 144 5.48 -25.38 2.44
CA LYS A 144 4.43 -26.41 2.37
C LYS A 144 3.24 -26.06 3.24
N LYS A 145 3.46 -25.53 4.45
CA LYS A 145 2.39 -25.08 5.34
C LYS A 145 1.56 -23.96 4.73
N LEU A 146 2.21 -22.97 4.11
CA LEU A 146 1.51 -21.87 3.45
C LEU A 146 0.77 -22.36 2.19
N LEU A 147 1.40 -23.24 1.41
CA LEU A 147 0.77 -23.88 0.25
C LEU A 147 -0.50 -24.66 0.66
N GLN A 148 -0.40 -25.50 1.68
CA GLN A 148 -1.53 -26.29 2.18
C GLN A 148 -2.67 -25.42 2.69
N SER A 149 -2.36 -24.31 3.37
CA SER A 149 -3.38 -23.35 3.80
C SER A 149 -4.13 -22.73 2.61
N PHE A 150 -3.42 -22.36 1.54
CA PHE A 150 -4.08 -21.87 0.32
C PHE A 150 -4.90 -22.95 -0.40
N GLN A 151 -4.44 -24.21 -0.41
CA GLN A 151 -5.17 -25.33 -1.00
C GLN A 151 -6.46 -25.66 -0.24
N THR A 152 -6.43 -25.54 1.09
CA THR A 152 -7.55 -25.95 1.95
C THR A 152 -8.56 -24.82 2.15
N ASP A 153 -8.05 -23.63 2.48
CA ASP A 153 -8.87 -22.51 2.96
C ASP A 153 -8.91 -21.32 1.97
N GLY A 154 -8.06 -21.34 0.94
CA GLY A 154 -7.88 -20.20 0.03
C GLY A 154 -7.14 -19.03 0.67
N TYR A 155 -7.35 -17.82 0.12
CA TYR A 155 -6.74 -16.61 0.65
C TYR A 155 -7.51 -16.06 1.85
N ASN A 156 -6.84 -15.93 2.99
CA ASN A 156 -7.42 -15.39 4.21
C ASN A 156 -7.36 -13.84 4.26
N PHE A 157 -8.53 -13.20 4.11
CA PHE A 157 -8.67 -11.74 4.15
C PHE A 157 -8.44 -11.09 5.53
N ALA A 158 -8.47 -11.86 6.63
CA ALA A 158 -8.18 -11.37 7.98
C ALA A 158 -6.70 -11.04 8.18
N HIS A 159 -5.83 -11.49 7.28
CA HIS A 159 -4.41 -11.18 7.27
C HIS A 159 -4.09 -10.26 6.08
N PRO A 160 -4.18 -8.94 6.23
CA PRO A 160 -3.89 -8.00 5.14
C PRO A 160 -2.41 -8.01 4.76
N MET A 161 -2.14 -7.72 3.49
CA MET A 161 -0.83 -7.30 3.00
C MET A 161 -0.62 -5.82 3.27
N HIS A 162 0.61 -5.36 3.36
CA HIS A 162 0.87 -3.95 3.65
C HIS A 162 1.41 -3.27 2.40
N ILE A 163 0.72 -2.23 1.94
CA ILE A 163 1.17 -1.33 0.88
C ILE A 163 1.65 -0.05 1.53
N MET A 164 2.90 0.31 1.29
CA MET A 164 3.49 1.55 1.76
C MET A 164 3.39 2.61 0.65
N LEU A 165 2.56 3.61 0.90
CA LEU A 165 2.34 4.74 0.02
C LEU A 165 3.59 5.60 -0.08
N CYS A 166 3.92 6.00 -1.31
CA CYS A 166 5.02 6.90 -1.63
C CYS A 166 6.39 6.47 -1.04
N ARG A 167 6.62 5.16 -0.83
CA ARG A 167 7.85 4.66 -0.20
C ARG A 167 9.12 5.07 -0.94
N SER A 168 9.13 4.91 -2.26
CA SER A 168 10.32 5.17 -3.07
C SER A 168 10.49 6.66 -3.28
N MET A 169 11.41 7.28 -2.54
CA MET A 169 11.72 8.71 -2.53
C MET A 169 10.49 9.62 -2.39
N GLY A 170 9.43 9.18 -1.70
CA GLY A 170 8.22 9.98 -1.56
C GLY A 170 7.32 10.03 -2.80
N VAL A 171 7.57 9.21 -3.85
CA VAL A 171 6.87 9.33 -5.14
C VAL A 171 6.20 8.07 -5.67
N LYS A 172 6.60 6.87 -5.22
CA LYS A 172 6.04 5.60 -5.71
C LYS A 172 5.68 4.64 -4.58
N ASP A 173 4.48 4.10 -4.65
CA ASP A 173 3.92 3.10 -3.75
C ASP A 173 4.64 1.76 -3.89
N LYS A 174 4.71 0.99 -2.81
CA LYS A 174 5.37 -0.32 -2.79
C LYS A 174 4.75 -1.29 -1.81
N LEU A 175 4.75 -2.56 -2.16
CA LEU A 175 4.45 -3.64 -1.23
C LEU A 175 5.55 -3.71 -0.16
N ASN A 176 5.15 -3.52 1.09
CA ASN A 176 6.02 -3.55 2.25
C ASN A 176 5.99 -4.88 3.00
N GLN A 177 4.83 -5.57 3.00
CA GLN A 177 4.67 -6.91 3.59
C GLN A 177 3.69 -7.74 2.77
N GLY A 178 3.91 -9.06 2.71
CA GLY A 178 3.05 -9.98 1.94
C GLY A 178 3.70 -10.63 0.72
N HIS A 179 5.02 -10.47 0.52
CA HIS A 179 5.75 -11.00 -0.64
C HIS A 179 5.55 -12.51 -0.90
N HIS A 180 5.37 -13.32 0.15
CA HIS A 180 5.04 -14.74 0.02
C HIS A 180 3.58 -14.97 -0.41
N ARG A 181 2.65 -14.24 0.21
CA ARG A 181 1.20 -14.38 -0.06
C ARG A 181 0.88 -14.07 -1.51
N ILE A 182 1.51 -13.04 -2.08
CA ILE A 182 1.34 -12.67 -3.49
C ILE A 182 1.65 -13.83 -4.44
N MET A 183 2.75 -14.57 -4.22
CA MET A 183 3.11 -15.69 -5.09
C MET A 183 1.98 -16.72 -5.10
N PHE A 184 1.45 -17.06 -3.93
CA PHE A 184 0.33 -17.98 -3.82
C PHE A 184 -0.96 -17.41 -4.39
N CYS A 185 -1.26 -16.13 -4.18
CA CYS A 185 -2.39 -15.46 -4.82
C CYS A 185 -2.34 -15.60 -6.34
N LYS A 186 -1.16 -15.41 -6.96
CA LYS A 186 -0.96 -15.63 -8.40
C LYS A 186 -1.13 -17.09 -8.79
N MET A 187 -0.53 -18.01 -8.04
CA MET A 187 -0.57 -19.45 -8.30
C MET A 187 -2.00 -20.03 -8.25
N PHE A 188 -2.83 -19.52 -7.33
CA PHE A 188 -4.20 -19.98 -7.10
C PHE A 188 -5.25 -19.10 -7.80
N ASN A 189 -4.86 -18.22 -8.73
CA ASN A 189 -5.76 -17.31 -9.44
C ASN A 189 -6.68 -16.47 -8.52
N ILE A 190 -6.14 -16.01 -7.40
CA ILE A 190 -6.85 -15.12 -6.48
C ILE A 190 -6.88 -13.71 -7.08
N HIS A 191 -8.09 -13.21 -7.35
CA HIS A 191 -8.27 -11.89 -7.96
C HIS A 191 -8.33 -10.74 -6.96
N GLU A 192 -8.68 -11.03 -5.71
CA GLU A 192 -8.91 -10.01 -4.68
C GLU A 192 -8.02 -10.27 -3.46
N VAL A 193 -7.46 -9.22 -2.89
CA VAL A 193 -6.58 -9.32 -1.73
C VAL A 193 -6.90 -8.25 -0.68
N SER A 194 -6.68 -8.60 0.58
CA SER A 194 -6.84 -7.67 1.71
C SER A 194 -5.55 -6.88 1.90
N THR A 195 -5.65 -5.57 2.06
CA THR A 195 -4.51 -4.67 2.21
C THR A 195 -4.72 -3.64 3.30
N LYS A 196 -3.64 -3.29 4.00
CA LYS A 196 -3.54 -2.08 4.82
C LYS A 196 -2.58 -1.12 4.17
N PHE A 197 -2.97 0.15 4.16
CA PHE A 197 -2.12 1.22 3.64
C PHE A 197 -1.28 1.80 4.77
N ILE A 198 -0.02 2.10 4.45
CA ILE A 198 0.94 2.70 5.36
C ILE A 198 1.50 3.93 4.68
N SER A 199 1.45 5.09 5.32
CA SER A 199 2.14 6.28 4.86
C SER A 199 3.29 6.65 5.80
N SER A 200 4.29 7.35 5.29
CA SER A 200 5.38 7.88 6.14
C SER A 200 5.97 9.18 5.64
N ALA A 201 6.23 9.29 4.33
CA ALA A 201 6.87 10.44 3.73
C ALA A 201 6.25 10.73 2.37
N TYR A 202 6.14 12.00 2.04
CA TYR A 202 5.58 12.47 0.77
C TYR A 202 6.49 13.52 0.15
N MET A 203 6.75 13.34 -1.14
CA MET A 203 7.48 14.32 -1.94
C MET A 203 6.49 15.37 -2.47
N PRO A 204 6.74 16.68 -2.29
CA PRO A 204 5.94 17.73 -2.88
C PRO A 204 5.75 17.54 -4.38
N MET A 205 4.52 17.76 -4.86
CA MET A 205 4.12 17.45 -6.23
C MET A 205 4.97 18.13 -7.29
N ALA A 206 5.39 19.37 -7.03
CA ALA A 206 6.25 20.15 -7.93
C ALA A 206 7.56 19.43 -8.30
N ILE A 207 8.11 18.62 -7.40
CA ILE A 207 9.41 17.93 -7.59
C ILE A 207 9.27 16.43 -7.82
N GLN A 208 8.07 15.85 -7.70
CA GLN A 208 7.86 14.42 -7.97
C GLN A 208 8.29 13.98 -9.38
N PRO A 209 8.02 14.73 -10.47
CA PRO A 209 8.38 14.30 -11.82
C PRO A 209 9.89 14.04 -11.98
N PHE A 210 10.72 14.87 -11.35
CA PHE A 210 12.17 14.70 -11.33
C PHE A 210 12.55 13.37 -10.66
N PHE A 211 12.05 13.13 -9.44
CA PHE A 211 12.38 11.91 -8.70
C PHE A 211 11.81 10.63 -9.33
N LYS A 212 10.64 10.71 -9.99
CA LYS A 212 10.09 9.59 -10.77
C LYS A 212 11.05 9.21 -11.91
N LYS A 213 11.55 10.19 -12.67
CA LYS A 213 12.55 9.96 -13.73
C LYS A 213 13.87 9.43 -13.15
N PHE A 214 14.34 10.01 -12.05
CA PHE A 214 15.58 9.58 -11.39
C PHE A 214 15.52 8.11 -10.93
N ILE A 215 14.41 7.70 -10.30
CA ILE A 215 14.20 6.29 -9.88
C ILE A 215 14.26 5.34 -11.06
N MET A 216 13.65 5.72 -12.20
CA MET A 216 13.68 4.90 -13.42
C MET A 216 15.12 4.76 -13.95
N LEU A 217 15.88 5.86 -14.00
CA LEU A 217 17.25 5.87 -14.51
C LEU A 217 18.20 4.99 -13.70
N ILE A 218 18.12 5.04 -12.37
CA ILE A 218 19.06 4.34 -11.50
C ILE A 218 18.60 2.91 -11.16
N ASN A 219 17.51 2.43 -11.75
CA ASN A 219 16.85 1.17 -11.38
C ASN A 219 16.70 1.04 -9.86
N TYR A 220 16.25 2.10 -9.18
CA TYR A 220 16.34 2.20 -7.73
C TYR A 220 15.53 1.10 -7.03
N LYS A 221 16.21 0.00 -6.70
CA LYS A 221 15.70 -1.06 -5.84
C LYS A 221 16.00 -0.66 -4.41
N GLN A 222 15.17 0.22 -3.83
CA GLN A 222 15.30 0.56 -2.41
C GLN A 222 15.20 -0.74 -1.60
N VAL A 223 16.23 -1.05 -0.82
CA VAL A 223 16.28 -2.22 0.07
C VAL A 223 15.23 -2.12 1.18
#